data_AF-A0A2G2LFZ1-F1
#
_entry.id   AF-A0A2G2LFZ1-F1
#
_cell.length_a   1.000
_cell.length_b   1.000
_cell.length_c   1.000
_cell.angle_alpha   90.00
_cell.angle_beta   90.00
_cell.angle_gamma   90.00
#
_symmetry.space_group_name_H-M   'P 1'
#
loop_
_entity.id
_entity.type
_entity.pdbx_description
1 polymer ?
#
loop_
_entity_poly.entity_id
_entity_poly.type
_entity_poly.pdbx_seq_one_letter_code
_entity_poly.pdbx_strand_id
1 'polypeptide(L)'
;MTLLQPIGGNDTAMHVEPERFQLFAAPEIAASPYWQAGVCFLPKCGKRFEPARDWQLYCCKKCEHLGASEFRKWGSKMALPMLLHRQGKYDRDDAGVMALTKAARTYVGQVQTSWLESRKLRANQGEAK
;
A
#
# COMPACT_ATOMS: atom_id res chain seq x y z
N MET A 1 38.73 24.33 7.69
CA MET A 1 37.68 24.84 8.59
C MET A 1 36.62 25.50 7.73
N THR A 2 35.59 24.76 7.36
CA THR A 2 34.46 25.29 6.59
C THR A 2 33.35 25.57 7.60
N LEU A 3 32.96 26.84 7.70
CA LEU A 3 31.94 27.31 8.64
C LEU A 3 30.59 26.70 8.26
N LEU A 4 30.05 25.84 9.13
CA LEU A 4 28.64 25.44 9.09
C LEU A 4 27.80 26.67 9.46
N GLN A 5 27.13 27.25 8.48
CA GLN A 5 26.09 28.25 8.73
C GLN A 5 24.90 27.57 9.43
N PRO A 6 24.23 28.27 10.37
CA PRO A 6 23.06 27.74 11.04
C PRO A 6 21.91 27.57 10.03
N ILE A 7 21.26 26.40 10.05
CA ILE A 7 20.06 26.13 9.28
C ILE A 7 18.93 26.97 9.90
N GLY A 8 18.64 28.11 9.26
CA GLY A 8 17.52 28.96 9.56
C GLY A 8 16.19 28.27 9.25
N GLY A 9 15.17 28.60 10.05
CA GLY A 9 13.88 27.91 10.08
C GLY A 9 13.10 27.88 8.78
N ASN A 10 12.26 26.85 8.67
CA ASN A 10 11.35 26.50 7.57
C ASN A 10 12.00 25.79 6.39
N ASP A 11 12.68 24.68 6.67
CA ASP A 11 13.06 23.71 5.64
C ASP A 11 11.79 23.09 5.05
N THR A 12 11.37 23.55 3.87
CA THR A 12 10.31 22.89 3.10
C THR A 12 10.80 21.50 2.75
N ALA A 13 10.33 20.49 3.50
CA ALA A 13 10.69 19.10 3.27
C ALA A 13 10.56 18.76 1.78
N MET A 14 11.66 18.35 1.15
CA MET A 14 11.66 17.92 -0.25
C MET A 14 10.72 16.71 -0.40
N HIS A 15 9.58 16.91 -1.03
CA HIS A 15 8.60 15.86 -1.29
C HIS A 15 9.01 15.06 -2.52
N VAL A 16 9.69 13.94 -2.31
CA VAL A 16 9.85 12.92 -3.36
C VAL A 16 8.60 12.05 -3.35
N GLU A 17 7.75 12.22 -4.36
CA GLU A 17 6.57 11.36 -4.56
C GLU A 17 6.83 10.41 -5.73
N PRO A 18 7.05 9.11 -5.47
CA PRO A 18 7.12 8.11 -6.52
C PRO A 18 5.84 8.08 -7.35
N GLU A 19 5.96 7.71 -8.62
CA GLU A 19 4.81 7.48 -9.48
C GLU A 19 3.83 6.48 -8.85
N ARG A 20 2.54 6.73 -9.04
CA ARG A 20 1.48 5.84 -8.54
C ARG A 20 1.56 4.48 -9.23
N PHE A 21 1.36 3.41 -8.46
CA PHE A 21 1.37 2.04 -8.98
C PHE A 21 0.44 1.82 -10.18
N GLN A 22 -0.72 2.48 -10.22
CA GLN A 22 -1.67 2.36 -11.34
C GLN A 22 -1.12 2.89 -12.67
N LEU A 23 -0.22 3.86 -12.62
CA LEU A 23 0.43 4.42 -13.81
C LEU A 23 1.64 3.56 -14.19
N PHE A 24 2.49 3.25 -13.20
CA PHE A 24 3.67 2.40 -13.39
C PHE A 24 3.33 1.01 -13.98
N ALA A 25 2.26 0.36 -13.51
CA ALA A 25 1.84 -0.98 -13.92
C ALA A 25 0.62 -0.95 -14.87
N ALA A 26 0.42 0.14 -15.62
CA ALA A 26 -0.76 0.30 -16.47
C ALA A 26 -0.92 -0.83 -17.52
N PRO A 27 0.13 -1.28 -18.24
CA PRO A 27 0.02 -2.39 -19.18
C PRO A 27 -0.38 -3.72 -18.52
N GLU A 28 0.21 -4.04 -17.37
CA GLU A 28 -0.07 -5.28 -16.63
C GLU A 28 -1.49 -5.27 -16.07
N ILE A 29 -1.94 -4.12 -15.58
CA ILE A 29 -3.31 -3.93 -15.08
C ILE A 29 -4.33 -4.06 -16.21
N ALA A 30 -4.05 -3.53 -17.39
CA ALA A 30 -4.94 -3.68 -18.55
C ALA A 30 -5.04 -5.15 -19.00
N ALA A 31 -3.93 -5.89 -18.95
CA ALA A 31 -3.88 -7.31 -19.29
C ALA A 31 -4.50 -8.21 -18.22
N SER A 32 -4.37 -7.85 -16.94
CA SER A 32 -4.90 -8.60 -15.80
C SER A 32 -5.49 -7.67 -14.74
N PRO A 33 -6.73 -7.19 -14.94
CA PRO A 33 -7.37 -6.30 -13.98
C PRO A 33 -7.54 -7.00 -12.63
N TYR A 34 -7.02 -6.38 -11.57
CA TYR A 34 -7.20 -6.89 -10.20
C TYR A 34 -8.58 -6.55 -9.59
N TRP A 35 -9.46 -5.93 -10.38
CA TRP A 35 -10.85 -5.64 -10.05
C TRP A 35 -11.77 -6.17 -11.14
N GLN A 36 -13.04 -6.38 -10.80
CA GLN A 36 -14.08 -6.66 -11.75
C GLN A 36 -14.81 -5.36 -12.12
N ALA A 37 -14.85 -5.02 -13.41
CA ALA A 37 -15.55 -3.83 -13.87
C ALA A 37 -17.03 -3.86 -13.45
N GLY A 38 -17.53 -2.73 -12.93
CA GLY A 38 -18.89 -2.60 -12.45
C GLY A 38 -19.22 -3.34 -11.15
N VAL A 39 -18.22 -3.85 -10.42
CA VAL A 39 -18.40 -4.46 -9.09
C VAL A 39 -17.58 -3.68 -8.06
N CYS A 40 -18.21 -3.24 -6.98
CA CYS A 40 -17.54 -2.42 -5.96
C CYS A 40 -16.38 -3.19 -5.31
N PHE A 41 -15.17 -2.64 -5.43
CA PHE A 41 -13.93 -3.23 -4.92
C PHE A 41 -13.80 -3.25 -3.39
N LEU A 42 -14.73 -2.63 -2.66
CA LEU A 42 -14.78 -2.71 -1.20
C LEU A 42 -15.34 -4.10 -0.81
N PRO A 43 -14.59 -4.94 -0.06
CA PRO A 43 -14.98 -6.34 0.19
C PRO A 43 -16.38 -6.50 0.80
N LYS A 44 -16.75 -5.63 1.74
CA LYS A 44 -18.08 -5.68 2.39
C LYS A 44 -19.22 -5.19 1.51
N CYS A 45 -18.94 -4.51 0.40
CA CYS A 45 -19.96 -3.91 -0.44
C CYS A 45 -20.33 -4.82 -1.59
N GLY A 46 -19.38 -5.20 -2.46
CA GLY A 46 -19.63 -6.08 -3.62
C GLY A 46 -20.73 -5.61 -4.61
N LYS A 47 -21.33 -4.43 -4.38
CA LYS A 47 -22.50 -3.96 -5.13
C LYS A 47 -22.14 -3.75 -6.60
N ARG A 48 -23.00 -4.23 -7.50
CA ARG A 48 -22.93 -3.91 -8.93
C ARG A 48 -23.29 -2.44 -9.18
N PHE A 49 -22.54 -1.78 -10.06
CA PHE A 49 -22.78 -0.40 -10.47
C PHE A 49 -22.30 -0.19 -11.91
N GLU A 50 -22.83 0.82 -12.60
CA GLU A 50 -22.34 1.23 -13.90
C GLU A 50 -21.18 2.22 -13.72
N PRO A 51 -19.94 1.89 -14.13
CA PRO A 51 -18.80 2.79 -13.98
C PRO A 51 -18.95 4.00 -14.90
N ALA A 52 -18.74 5.20 -14.37
CA ALA A 52 -18.62 6.41 -15.19
C ALA A 52 -17.24 6.51 -15.87
N ARG A 53 -16.26 5.74 -15.38
CA ARG A 53 -14.89 5.64 -15.90
C ARG A 53 -14.44 4.19 -15.82
N ASP A 54 -13.64 3.78 -16.79
CA ASP A 54 -13.02 2.46 -16.92
C ASP A 54 -12.19 2.05 -15.68
N TRP A 55 -11.51 2.98 -15.04
CA TRP A 55 -10.73 2.75 -13.81
C TRP A 55 -11.52 2.88 -12.51
N GLN A 56 -12.84 3.14 -12.56
CA GLN A 56 -13.62 3.35 -11.35
C GLN A 56 -13.80 2.04 -10.56
N LEU A 57 -13.20 1.99 -9.37
CA LEU A 57 -13.19 0.80 -8.50
C LEU A 57 -14.39 0.72 -7.54
N TYR A 58 -15.02 1.86 -7.21
CA TYR A 58 -16.01 1.93 -6.14
C TYR A 58 -17.34 2.48 -6.64
N CYS A 59 -18.44 1.93 -6.12
CA CYS A 59 -19.78 2.34 -6.50
C CYS A 59 -20.18 3.73 -5.98
N CYS A 60 -19.49 4.25 -4.96
CA CYS A 60 -19.75 5.57 -4.38
C CYS A 60 -18.54 6.11 -3.59
N LYS A 61 -18.57 7.41 -3.27
CA LYS A 61 -17.52 8.09 -2.49
C LYS A 61 -17.30 7.50 -1.10
N LYS A 62 -18.36 7.05 -0.43
CA LYS A 62 -18.22 6.38 0.87
C LYS A 62 -17.38 5.11 0.76
N CYS A 63 -17.60 4.29 -0.27
CA CYS A 63 -16.81 3.08 -0.49
C CYS A 63 -15.36 3.40 -0.87
N GLU A 64 -15.14 4.44 -1.66
CA GLU A 64 -13.81 4.95 -1.99
C GLU A 64 -13.05 5.38 -0.74
N HIS A 65 -13.67 6.15 0.15
CA HIS A 65 -13.04 6.58 1.41
C HIS A 65 -12.71 5.40 2.34
N LEU A 66 -13.60 4.41 2.43
CA LEU A 66 -13.35 3.19 3.22
C LEU A 66 -12.22 2.35 2.62
N GLY A 67 -12.16 2.26 1.28
CA GLY A 67 -11.04 1.61 0.60
C GLY A 67 -9.72 2.33 0.87
N ALA A 68 -9.69 3.65 0.68
CA ALA A 68 -8.50 4.46 0.91
C ALA A 68 -8.02 4.43 2.38
N SER A 69 -8.94 4.36 3.36
CA SER A 69 -8.58 4.25 4.77
C SER A 69 -8.02 2.86 5.10
N GLU A 70 -8.55 1.81 4.49
CA GLU A 70 -7.98 0.46 4.56
C GLU A 70 -6.53 0.45 4.06
N PHE A 71 -6.29 0.96 2.83
CA PHE A 71 -4.94 1.04 2.27
C PHE A 71 -3.97 1.81 3.18
N ARG A 72 -4.39 2.96 3.71
CA ARG A 72 -3.58 3.74 4.66
C ARG A 72 -3.26 2.98 5.94
N LYS A 73 -4.24 2.30 6.53
CA LYS A 73 -4.08 1.51 7.77
C LYS A 73 -3.05 0.39 7.61
N TRP A 74 -3.07 -0.31 6.49
CA TRP A 74 -2.14 -1.42 6.25
C TRP A 74 -0.78 -0.92 5.76
N GLY A 75 -0.75 0.11 4.91
CA GLY A 75 0.47 0.76 4.44
C GLY A 75 1.31 1.33 5.58
N SER A 76 0.68 1.99 6.56
CA SER A 76 1.41 2.57 7.71
C SER A 76 2.10 1.50 8.56
N LYS A 77 1.53 0.29 8.67
CA LYS A 77 2.16 -0.83 9.38
C LYS A 77 3.40 -1.36 8.65
N MET A 78 3.42 -1.29 7.32
CA MET A 78 4.52 -1.81 6.50
C MET A 78 5.63 -0.78 6.24
N ALA A 79 5.38 0.51 6.44
CA ALA A 79 6.30 1.58 6.06
C ALA A 79 7.72 1.43 6.66
N LEU A 80 7.83 1.35 7.99
CA LEU A 80 9.11 1.17 8.67
C LEU A 80 9.84 -0.13 8.27
N PRO A 81 9.22 -1.32 8.35
CA PRO A 81 9.92 -2.55 8.00
C PRO A 81 10.29 -2.62 6.51
N MET A 82 9.52 -2.02 5.60
CA MET A 82 9.94 -1.88 4.19
C MET A 82 11.20 -1.04 4.04
N LEU A 83 11.31 0.08 4.78
CA LEU A 83 12.50 0.92 4.77
C LEU A 83 13.71 0.20 5.35
N LEU A 84 13.57 -0.42 6.53
CA LEU A 84 14.65 -1.19 7.16
C LEU A 84 15.13 -2.33 6.27
N HIS A 85 14.19 -3.05 5.64
CA HIS A 85 14.56 -4.09 4.69
C HIS A 85 15.35 -3.51 3.51
N ARG A 86 14.91 -2.37 2.94
CA ARG A 86 15.59 -1.76 1.79
C ARG A 86 16.99 -1.27 2.15
N GLN A 87 17.17 -0.70 3.35
CA GLN A 87 18.47 -0.22 3.83
C GLN A 87 19.48 -1.35 4.01
N GLY A 88 19.11 -2.43 4.70
CA GLY A 88 20.03 -3.52 5.01
C GLY A 88 20.05 -4.68 4.01
N LYS A 89 19.29 -4.64 2.91
CA LYS A 89 19.15 -5.76 1.94
C LYS A 89 20.49 -6.29 1.40
N TYR A 90 21.48 -5.41 1.27
CA TYR A 90 22.77 -5.75 0.66
C TYR A 90 23.92 -5.82 1.67
N ASP A 91 23.65 -5.61 2.97
CA ASP A 91 24.65 -5.75 4.01
C ASP A 91 25.08 -7.23 4.16
N ARG A 92 26.38 -7.45 4.32
CA ARG A 92 27.02 -8.78 4.45
C ARG A 92 27.92 -8.90 5.66
N ASP A 93 28.20 -7.81 6.36
CA ASP A 93 29.27 -7.72 7.34
C ASP A 93 28.72 -7.52 8.75
N ASP A 94 27.58 -6.83 8.90
CA ASP A 94 26.93 -6.61 10.19
C ASP A 94 25.80 -7.64 10.43
N ALA A 95 26.08 -8.60 11.30
CA ALA A 95 25.13 -9.64 11.69
C ALA A 95 23.83 -9.08 12.30
N GLY A 96 23.89 -7.94 13.00
CA GLY A 96 22.74 -7.26 13.59
C GLY A 96 21.85 -6.63 12.52
N VAL A 97 22.44 -5.93 11.54
CA VAL A 97 21.72 -5.35 10.39
C VAL A 97 21.07 -6.45 9.56
N MET A 98 21.78 -7.55 9.31
CA MET A 98 21.24 -8.71 8.60
C MET A 98 20.04 -9.35 9.34
N ALA A 99 20.15 -9.52 10.66
CA ALA A 99 19.07 -10.06 11.48
C ALA A 99 17.83 -9.15 11.48
N LEU A 100 18.02 -7.84 11.63
CA LEU A 100 16.94 -6.85 11.57
C LEU A 100 16.27 -6.83 10.19
N THR A 101 17.05 -6.86 9.12
CA THR A 101 16.57 -6.92 7.73
C THR A 101 15.71 -8.16 7.48
N LYS A 102 16.13 -9.31 8.01
CA LYS A 102 15.36 -10.56 7.94
C LYS A 102 14.03 -10.42 8.70
N ALA A 103 14.07 -9.92 9.93
CA ALA A 103 12.86 -9.72 10.74
C ALA A 103 11.88 -8.75 10.05
N ALA A 104 12.38 -7.66 9.48
CA ALA A 104 11.58 -6.69 8.74
C ALA A 104 10.87 -7.31 7.53
N ARG A 105 11.59 -8.08 6.71
CA ARG A 105 11.00 -8.81 5.58
C ARG A 105 9.94 -9.82 6.03
N THR A 106 10.22 -10.59 7.08
CA THR A 106 9.27 -11.56 7.63
C THR A 106 7.99 -10.87 8.11
N TYR A 107 8.11 -9.75 8.82
CA TYR A 107 6.97 -8.98 9.30
C TYR A 107 6.10 -8.45 8.15
N VAL A 108 6.70 -7.89 7.09
CA VAL A 108 5.95 -7.43 5.90
C VAL A 108 5.12 -8.59 5.31
N GLY A 109 5.72 -9.78 5.18
CA GLY A 109 5.00 -10.96 4.70
C GLY A 109 3.81 -11.34 5.60
N GLN A 110 3.99 -11.32 6.92
CA GLN A 110 2.90 -11.59 7.87
C GLN A 110 1.76 -10.57 7.73
N VAL A 111 2.08 -9.28 7.65
CA VAL A 111 1.08 -8.21 7.49
C VAL A 111 0.31 -8.37 6.18
N GLN A 112 0.98 -8.69 5.07
CA GLN A 112 0.34 -8.94 3.78
C GLN A 112 -0.62 -10.13 3.84
N THR A 113 -0.19 -11.25 4.45
CA THR A 113 -1.05 -12.43 4.65
C THR A 113 -2.29 -12.09 5.47
N SER A 114 -2.12 -11.46 6.64
CA SER A 114 -3.25 -11.08 7.49
C SER A 114 -4.20 -10.09 6.81
N TRP A 115 -3.68 -9.19 5.97
CA TRP A 115 -4.51 -8.27 5.21
C TRP A 115 -5.35 -9.00 4.16
N LEU A 116 -4.73 -9.90 3.39
CA LEU A 116 -5.44 -10.70 2.39
C LEU A 116 -6.54 -11.56 3.02
N GLU A 117 -6.24 -12.24 4.13
CA GLU A 117 -7.22 -13.01 4.90
C GLU A 117 -8.37 -12.13 5.40
N SER A 118 -8.06 -10.96 5.95
CA SER A 118 -9.07 -9.99 6.39
C SER A 118 -9.97 -9.51 5.26
N ARG A 119 -9.43 -9.33 4.04
CA ARG A 119 -10.26 -9.00 2.86
C ARG A 119 -11.17 -10.16 2.46
N LYS A 120 -10.64 -11.39 2.40
CA LYS A 120 -11.42 -12.60 2.09
C LYS A 120 -12.58 -12.80 3.08
N LEU A 121 -12.31 -12.72 4.39
CA LEU A 121 -13.34 -12.85 5.42
C LEU A 121 -14.47 -11.82 5.28
N ARG A 122 -14.12 -10.58 4.96
CA ARG A 122 -15.12 -9.50 4.80
C ARG A 122 -15.90 -9.60 3.50
N ALA A 123 -15.33 -10.19 2.45
CA ALA A 123 -16.04 -10.50 1.22
C ALA A 123 -17.11 -11.56 1.48
N ASN A 124 -16.75 -12.67 2.13
CA ASN A 124 -17.69 -13.74 2.48
C ASN A 124 -18.83 -13.26 3.40
N GLN A 125 -18.55 -12.35 4.33
CA GLN A 125 -19.58 -11.72 5.17
C GLN A 125 -20.52 -10.78 4.39
N GLY A 126 -20.08 -10.24 3.25
CA GLY A 126 -20.88 -9.40 2.37
C GLY A 126 -21.79 -10.21 1.47
N GLU A 127 -21.37 -11.41 1.05
CA GLU A 127 -22.14 -12.34 0.21
C GLU A 127 -23.27 -13.05 0.95
N ALA A 128 -23.20 -13.14 2.28
CA ALA A 128 -24.24 -13.74 3.12
C ALA A 128 -25.45 -12.81 3.39
N LYS A 129 -25.62 -11.74 2.60
CA LYS A 129 -26.70 -10.74 2.71
C LYS A 129 -27.41 -10.56 1.38
#